data_AF-A0A9P0BMX6-F1
#
_entry.id   AF-A0A9P0BMX6-F1
#
_cell.length_a   1.000
_cell.length_b   1.000
_cell.length_c   1.000
_cell.angle_alpha   90.00
_cell.angle_beta   90.00
_cell.angle_gamma   90.00
#
_symmetry.space_group_name_H-M   'P 1'
#
loop_
_entity.id
_entity.type
_entity.pdbx_description
1 polymer ?
#
loop_
_entity_poly.entity_id
_entity_poly.type
_entity_poly.pdbx_seq_one_letter_code
_entity_poly.pdbx_strand_id
1 'polypeptide(L)'
;MSSFLKNLFTKVKLESEEESQEKSEEESEGGAELPCEPDESEQKEAPRDEEGELEDPQDVLREDCRRKPEAKKLIRKLDECTDRVNRNSCTTETCTMELFDLLHFVDECVTECLFKHLK
;
A
#
# COMPACT_ATOMS: atom_id res chain seq x y z
N MET A 1 -49.99 7.73 -21.22
CA MET A 1 -48.53 7.47 -21.27
C MET A 1 -47.66 8.67 -20.87
N SER A 2 -48.22 9.87 -20.63
CA SER A 2 -47.43 11.04 -20.18
C SER A 2 -47.21 11.11 -18.66
N SER A 3 -48.06 10.47 -17.83
CA SER A 3 -47.88 10.48 -16.35
C SER A 3 -46.78 9.54 -15.85
N PHE A 4 -46.61 8.36 -16.45
CA PHE A 4 -45.57 7.43 -16.01
C PHE A 4 -44.15 7.99 -16.20
N LEU A 5 -43.92 8.71 -17.30
CA LEU A 5 -42.64 9.36 -17.57
C LEU A 5 -42.39 10.58 -16.69
N LYS A 6 -43.44 11.33 -16.34
CA LYS A 6 -43.35 12.45 -15.38
C LYS A 6 -43.01 11.96 -13.96
N ASN A 7 -43.59 10.84 -13.52
CA ASN A 7 -43.26 10.18 -12.25
C ASN A 7 -41.87 9.53 -12.25
N LEU A 8 -41.41 9.01 -13.39
CA LEU A 8 -40.06 8.44 -13.52
C LEU A 8 -38.99 9.53 -13.45
N PHE A 9 -39.23 10.68 -14.09
CA PHE A 9 -38.32 11.85 -14.03
C PHE A 9 -38.25 12.49 -12.64
N THR A 10 -39.35 12.49 -11.87
CA THR A 10 -39.35 13.01 -10.49
C THR A 10 -38.67 12.05 -9.51
N LYS A 11 -38.74 10.74 -9.75
CA LYS A 11 -38.02 9.75 -8.93
C LYS A 11 -36.50 9.86 -9.10
N VAL A 12 -36.02 10.08 -10.32
CA VAL A 12 -34.58 10.29 -10.61
C VAL A 12 -34.05 11.58 -9.98
N LYS A 13 -34.87 12.63 -9.86
CA LYS A 13 -34.43 13.93 -9.31
C LYS A 13 -34.36 13.97 -7.78
N LEU A 14 -35.02 13.05 -7.08
CA LEU A 14 -34.98 12.93 -5.61
C LEU A 14 -33.83 12.07 -5.08
N GLU A 15 -33.15 11.30 -5.94
CA GLU A 15 -31.97 10.50 -5.54
C GLU A 15 -30.64 11.28 -5.75
N SER A 16 -30.68 12.51 -6.27
CA SER A 16 -29.47 13.27 -6.63
C SER A 16 -29.13 14.46 -5.71
N GLU A 17 -29.82 14.63 -4.57
CA GLU A 17 -29.62 15.78 -3.65
C GLU A 17 -29.27 15.38 -2.20
N GLU A 18 -28.90 14.13 -1.94
CA GLU A 18 -28.27 13.73 -0.66
C GLU A 18 -26.98 12.94 -0.91
N GLU A 19 -25.91 13.62 -1.31
CA GLU A 19 -24.57 13.36 -0.78
C GLU A 19 -23.68 14.60 -0.99
N SER A 20 -24.11 15.68 -0.35
CA SER A 20 -23.24 16.80 -0.06
C SER A 20 -22.32 16.41 1.10
N GLN A 21 -21.03 16.30 0.78
CA GLN A 21 -19.96 16.88 1.57
C GLN A 21 -19.67 16.22 2.93
N GLU A 22 -18.71 15.29 2.93
CA GLU A 22 -17.70 15.31 3.99
C GLU A 22 -16.30 15.29 3.39
N LYS A 23 -15.55 16.31 3.80
CA LYS A 23 -14.18 16.61 3.44
C LYS A 23 -13.32 16.09 4.58
N SER A 24 -12.49 15.10 4.29
CA SER A 24 -11.21 14.86 4.95
C SER A 24 -10.27 14.51 3.78
N GLU A 25 -9.33 15.34 3.34
CA GLU A 25 -8.19 15.83 4.13
C GLU A 25 -7.82 14.80 5.20
N GLU A 26 -7.50 13.61 4.73
CA GLU A 26 -6.53 12.75 5.41
C GLU A 26 -5.21 12.98 4.69
N GLU A 27 -4.54 14.08 5.04
CA GLU A 27 -3.09 14.03 5.08
C GLU A 27 -2.77 12.97 6.13
N SER A 28 -2.50 11.76 5.66
CA SER A 28 -1.99 10.68 6.48
C SER A 28 -0.54 11.00 6.83
N GLU A 29 -0.35 11.99 7.69
CA GLU A 29 0.80 12.11 8.58
C GLU A 29 0.72 10.91 9.54
N GLY A 30 1.07 9.75 9.02
CA GLY A 30 1.07 8.46 9.69
C GLY A 30 2.46 7.87 9.66
N GLY A 31 3.47 8.71 9.91
CA GLY A 31 4.83 8.29 10.18
C GLY A 31 4.83 7.37 11.39
N ALA A 32 4.66 6.08 11.16
CA ALA A 32 4.95 5.05 12.14
C ALA A 32 6.47 5.06 12.31
N GLU A 33 6.96 5.97 13.16
CA GLU A 33 8.34 6.08 13.58
C GLU A 33 8.76 4.72 14.14
N LEU A 34 9.44 3.95 13.29
CA LEU A 34 10.24 2.84 13.75
C LEU A 34 11.57 3.49 14.16
N PRO A 35 12.01 3.32 15.42
CA PRO A 35 13.39 3.64 15.75
C PRO A 35 14.27 2.80 14.83
N CYS A 36 14.95 3.45 13.88
CA CYS A 36 16.05 2.83 13.16
C CYS A 36 17.15 2.61 14.22
N GLU A 37 17.10 1.53 14.98
CA GLU A 37 18.18 1.14 15.88
C GLU A 37 19.46 1.02 15.04
N PRO A 38 20.52 1.78 15.35
CA PRO A 38 21.80 1.62 14.70
C PRO A 38 22.48 0.41 15.32
N ASP A 39 22.45 -0.74 14.64
CA ASP A 39 23.47 -1.75 14.89
C ASP A 39 24.78 -1.21 14.32
N GLU A 40 25.74 -0.93 15.21
CA GLU A 40 27.11 -0.61 14.83
C GLU A 40 27.73 -1.80 14.09
N SER A 41 27.46 -1.88 12.79
CA SER A 41 28.22 -2.72 11.87
C SER A 41 29.56 -2.04 11.58
N GLU A 42 30.43 -2.15 12.58
CA GLU A 42 31.87 -2.02 12.43
C GLU A 42 32.30 -2.98 11.32
N GLN A 43 32.54 -2.43 10.12
CA GLN A 43 33.06 -3.19 8.99
C GLN A 43 34.48 -3.64 9.33
N LYS A 44 34.59 -4.86 9.86
CA LYS A 44 35.80 -5.65 9.71
C LYS A 44 35.90 -6.04 8.24
N GLU A 45 36.89 -5.49 7.55
CA GLU A 45 37.32 -6.02 6.27
C GLU A 45 37.73 -7.49 6.46
N ALA A 46 36.84 -8.38 6.04
CA ALA A 46 37.14 -9.80 5.93
C ALA A 46 37.86 -10.06 4.59
N PRO A 47 38.86 -10.95 4.57
CA PRO A 47 39.53 -11.32 3.33
C PRO A 47 38.51 -11.91 2.34
N ARG A 48 38.70 -11.60 1.07
CA ARG A 48 37.80 -11.81 -0.09
C ARG A 48 37.64 -13.29 -0.51
N ASP A 49 37.42 -14.18 0.45
CA ASP A 49 37.25 -15.61 0.20
C ASP A 49 36.41 -16.28 1.31
N GLU A 50 35.14 -15.88 1.42
CA GLU A 50 34.07 -16.74 1.92
C GLU A 50 32.82 -16.43 1.06
N GLU A 51 32.30 -17.43 0.34
CA GLU A 51 30.98 -17.42 -0.30
C GLU A 51 29.88 -17.43 0.79
N GLY A 52 29.90 -16.44 1.68
CA GLY A 52 28.84 -16.17 2.63
C GLY A 52 27.66 -15.52 1.91
N GLU A 53 26.46 -15.99 2.21
CA GLU A 53 25.20 -15.42 1.73
C GLU A 53 25.11 -13.94 2.15
N LEU A 54 25.46 -13.04 1.23
CA LEU A 54 25.37 -11.61 1.45
C LEU A 54 23.88 -11.22 1.38
N GLU A 55 23.25 -11.05 2.54
CA GLU A 55 21.85 -10.63 2.66
C GLU A 55 21.71 -9.13 2.31
N ASP A 56 20.77 -8.78 1.42
CA ASP A 56 20.49 -7.38 1.07
C ASP A 56 19.76 -6.69 2.24
N PRO A 57 20.31 -5.64 2.85
CA PRO A 57 19.65 -4.88 3.91
C PRO A 57 18.26 -4.35 3.49
N GLN A 58 18.06 -4.10 2.19
CA GLN A 58 16.77 -3.67 1.66
C GLN A 58 15.67 -4.73 1.85
N ASP A 59 15.99 -6.01 1.70
CA ASP A 59 15.01 -7.08 1.80
C ASP A 59 14.53 -7.26 3.25
N VAL A 60 15.47 -7.24 4.20
CA VAL A 60 15.18 -7.27 5.64
C VAL A 60 14.26 -6.10 6.03
N LEU A 61 14.61 -4.87 5.63
CA LEU A 61 13.81 -3.68 5.94
C LEU A 61 12.42 -3.72 5.30
N ARG A 62 12.30 -4.23 4.07
CA ARG A 62 11.00 -4.38 3.40
C ARG A 62 10.11 -5.38 4.12
N GLU A 63 10.66 -6.51 4.60
CA GLU A 63 9.90 -7.48 5.39
C GLU A 63 9.38 -6.87 6.68
N ASP A 64 10.23 -6.12 7.38
CA ASP A 64 9.89 -5.41 8.61
C ASP A 64 8.75 -4.40 8.37
N CYS A 65 8.86 -3.60 7.32
CA CYS A 65 7.83 -2.66 6.91
C CYS A 65 6.51 -3.35 6.51
N ARG A 66 6.56 -4.54 5.89
CA ARG A 66 5.36 -5.34 5.56
C ARG A 66 4.64 -5.87 6.81
N ARG A 67 5.33 -6.04 7.94
CA ARG A 67 4.72 -6.50 9.21
C ARG A 67 3.91 -5.41 9.93
N LYS A 68 4.06 -4.13 9.54
CA LYS A 68 3.30 -3.00 10.10
C LYS A 68 1.78 -3.16 9.89
N PRO A 69 0.95 -2.61 10.79
CA PRO A 69 -0.51 -2.78 10.71
C PRO A 69 -1.12 -2.12 9.46
N GLU A 70 -0.58 -1.01 8.99
CA GLU A 70 -1.01 -0.32 7.76
C GLU A 70 -0.71 -1.18 6.53
N ALA A 71 0.53 -1.68 6.40
CA ALA A 71 0.90 -2.63 5.35
C ALA A 71 -0.01 -3.86 5.37
N LYS A 72 -0.33 -4.42 6.54
CA LYS A 72 -1.27 -5.56 6.64
C LYS A 72 -2.67 -5.23 6.11
N LYS A 73 -3.17 -4.01 6.30
CA LYS A 73 -4.45 -3.59 5.71
C LYS A 73 -4.37 -3.48 4.19
N LEU A 74 -3.28 -2.92 3.67
CA LEU A 74 -3.05 -2.78 2.22
C LEU A 74 -2.85 -4.14 1.54
N ILE A 75 -2.11 -5.05 2.17
CA ILE A 75 -1.95 -6.44 1.72
C ILE A 75 -3.31 -7.13 1.64
N ARG A 76 -4.18 -6.98 2.64
CA ARG A 76 -5.54 -7.56 2.59
C ARG A 76 -6.36 -7.04 1.40
N LYS A 77 -6.30 -5.74 1.11
CA LYS A 77 -6.98 -5.16 -0.07
C LYS A 77 -6.42 -5.73 -1.38
N LEU A 78 -5.09 -5.86 -1.46
CA LEU A 78 -4.42 -6.46 -2.61
C LEU A 78 -4.83 -7.93 -2.80
N ASP A 79 -4.90 -8.71 -1.71
CA ASP A 79 -5.34 -10.10 -1.73
C ASP A 79 -6.81 -10.22 -2.18
N GLU A 80 -7.69 -9.36 -1.67
CA GLU A 80 -9.09 -9.30 -2.09
C GLU A 80 -9.25 -8.96 -3.57
N CYS A 81 -8.46 -8.03 -4.10
CA CYS A 81 -8.41 -7.75 -5.54
C CYS A 81 -7.90 -8.96 -6.32
N THR A 82 -6.80 -9.58 -5.85
CA THR A 82 -6.18 -10.72 -6.50
C THR A 82 -7.17 -11.88 -6.62
N ASP A 83 -7.93 -12.14 -5.55
CA ASP A 83 -9.01 -13.11 -5.54
C ASP A 83 -10.12 -12.78 -6.55
N ARG A 84 -10.53 -11.51 -6.64
CA ARG A 84 -11.55 -11.06 -7.61
C ARG A 84 -11.10 -11.25 -9.05
N VAL A 85 -9.84 -10.89 -9.36
CA VAL A 85 -9.25 -11.07 -10.70
C VAL A 85 -9.10 -12.55 -11.04
N ASN A 86 -8.65 -13.37 -10.09
CA ASN A 86 -8.48 -14.82 -10.31
C ASN A 86 -9.81 -15.56 -10.47
N ARG A 87 -10.87 -15.11 -9.79
CA ARG A 87 -12.21 -15.73 -9.89
C ARG A 87 -12.92 -15.36 -11.20
N ASN A 88 -12.61 -14.20 -11.77
CA ASN A 88 -13.26 -13.70 -12.99
C ASN A 88 -12.40 -13.95 -14.23
N SER A 89 -12.66 -15.05 -14.95
CA SER A 89 -11.93 -15.39 -16.18
C SER A 89 -12.12 -14.41 -17.35
N CYS A 90 -13.05 -13.45 -17.24
CA CYS A 90 -13.38 -12.47 -18.27
C CYS A 90 -13.43 -11.04 -17.69
N THR A 91 -12.46 -10.66 -16.85
CA THR A 91 -12.31 -9.28 -16.38
C THR A 91 -11.14 -8.57 -17.05
N THR A 92 -11.25 -7.25 -17.23
CA THR A 92 -10.13 -6.36 -17.64
C THR A 92 -9.51 -5.64 -16.44
N GLU A 93 -9.96 -5.97 -15.24
CA GLU A 93 -9.47 -5.40 -14.00
C GLU A 93 -8.03 -5.82 -13.70
N THR A 94 -7.27 -4.91 -13.11
CA THR A 94 -5.89 -5.14 -12.65
C THR A 94 -5.71 -4.60 -11.23
N CYS A 95 -4.98 -5.32 -10.37
CA CYS A 95 -4.71 -4.91 -8.99
C CYS A 95 -3.54 -3.93 -8.84
N THR A 96 -3.27 -3.12 -9.87
CA THR A 96 -2.12 -2.22 -9.89
C THR A 96 -2.29 -1.06 -8.93
N MET A 97 -3.51 -0.61 -8.69
CA MET A 97 -3.80 0.47 -7.75
C MET A 97 -3.47 0.03 -6.32
N GLU A 98 -4.02 -1.10 -5.88
CA GLU A 98 -3.76 -1.67 -4.56
C GLU A 98 -2.27 -2.03 -4.37
N LEU A 99 -1.61 -2.46 -5.45
CA LEU A 99 -0.17 -2.70 -5.44
C LEU A 99 0.61 -1.40 -5.22
N PHE A 100 0.26 -0.31 -5.90
CA PHE A 100 0.93 0.98 -5.71
C PHE A 100 0.70 1.56 -4.33
N ASP A 101 -0.50 1.40 -3.75
CA ASP A 101 -0.77 1.81 -2.37
C ASP A 101 0.16 1.08 -1.39
N LEU A 102 0.32 -0.24 -1.54
CA LEU A 102 1.23 -1.04 -0.71
C LEU A 102 2.69 -0.63 -0.91
N LEU A 103 3.12 -0.44 -2.17
CA LEU A 103 4.49 -0.06 -2.48
C LEU A 103 4.82 1.32 -1.91
N HIS A 104 3.92 2.28 -2.04
CA HIS A 104 4.11 3.62 -1.52
C HIS A 104 4.39 3.60 -0.01
N PHE A 105 3.57 2.88 0.75
CA PHE A 105 3.77 2.73 2.20
C PHE A 105 5.09 2.02 2.55
N VAL A 106 5.42 0.94 1.84
CA VAL A 106 6.66 0.18 2.11
C VAL A 106 7.89 1.03 1.79
N ASP A 107 7.91 1.73 0.65
CA ASP A 107 9.04 2.54 0.22
C ASP A 107 9.24 3.75 1.14
N GLU A 108 8.17 4.41 1.57
CA GLU A 108 8.23 5.48 2.59
C GLU A 108 8.84 4.94 3.88
N CYS A 109 8.38 3.77 4.34
CA CYS A 109 8.91 3.13 5.55
C CYS A 109 10.39 2.73 5.45
N VAL A 110 10.83 2.21 4.29
CA VAL A 110 12.21 1.73 4.09
C VAL A 110 13.19 2.89 3.90
N THR A 111 12.76 3.99 3.30
CA THR A 111 13.61 5.14 2.97
C THR A 111 14.30 5.75 4.19
N GLU A 112 13.66 5.69 5.36
CA GLU A 112 14.18 6.23 6.63
C GLU A 112 15.44 5.50 7.14
N CYS A 113 15.59 4.22 6.83
CA CYS A 113 16.70 3.41 7.35
C CYS A 113 17.65 2.88 6.26
N LEU A 114 17.17 2.67 5.02
CA LEU A 114 17.95 2.00 3.96
C LEU A 114 19.30 2.68 3.68
N PHE A 115 19.31 4.02 3.57
CA PHE A 115 20.52 4.77 3.24
C PHE A 115 21.60 4.75 4.32
N LYS A 116 21.29 4.26 5.53
CA LYS A 116 22.30 4.06 6.59
C LYS A 116 23.12 2.79 6.37
N HIS A 117 22.59 1.81 5.63
CA HIS A 117 23.24 0.54 5.33
C HIS A 117 24.04 0.56 4.02
N LEU A 118 23.74 1.50 3.13
CA LEU A 118 24.41 1.65 1.84
C LEU A 118 25.62 2.59 1.98
N LYS A 119 26.78 2.17 1.46
CA LYS A 119 28.04 2.93 1.45
C LYS A 119 28.39 3.45 0.06
#